data_AF-D3BPV8-F1
#
_entry.id   AF-D3BPV8-F1
#
_cell.length_a   1.000
_cell.length_b   1.000
_cell.length_c   1.000
_cell.angle_alpha   90.00
_cell.angle_beta   90.00
_cell.angle_gamma   90.00
#
_symmetry.space_group_name_H-M   'P 1'
#
loop_
_entity.id
_entity.type
_entity.pdbx_description
1 polymer ?
#
loop_
_entity_poly.entity_id
_entity_poly.type
_entity_poly.pdbx_seq_one_letter_code
_entity_poly.pdbx_strand_id
1 'polypeptide(L)'
;MSSSDNNNLDITGDDKPNWRDNGVKVIKSNQLDSNTAQTPGMHRAAAINAARVGAQKIWAGTVTIHANAKTGAHHHGALESVIFVIRGKARLRWGEKLEYVAEAEPGDFIFVPPYVPHQEINASDNEPLECVLVRSDNEAVVVNLNIEAVEKPENVYWIDPIHKQQHEHDHQHDHQHDHHDHDHDHDHEHSPHEGHHQAHPNQHDMCDNSHAHDNQQ
;
A
#
# COMPACT_ATOMS: atom_id res chain seq x y z
N MET A 1 -4.91 -20.03 42.83
CA MET A 1 -5.63 -20.90 41.87
C MET A 1 -7.05 -20.38 41.77
N SER A 2 -7.41 -19.68 40.69
CA SER A 2 -8.80 -19.33 40.42
C SER A 2 -8.97 -19.15 38.91
N SER A 3 -9.85 -19.99 38.39
CA SER A 3 -10.55 -20.00 37.09
C SER A 3 -9.80 -19.49 35.85
N SER A 4 -9.33 -20.45 35.06
CA SER A 4 -9.18 -20.32 33.61
C SER A 4 -10.59 -20.34 33.02
N ASP A 5 -11.14 -19.17 32.68
CA ASP A 5 -12.42 -19.08 31.97
C ASP A 5 -12.19 -19.46 30.50
N ASN A 6 -12.36 -20.75 30.23
CA ASN A 6 -12.45 -21.31 28.90
C ASN A 6 -13.73 -20.77 28.23
N ASN A 7 -13.59 -19.68 27.47
CA ASN A 7 -14.62 -19.21 26.53
C ASN A 7 -14.72 -20.18 25.34
N ASN A 8 -15.26 -21.36 25.58
CA ASN A 8 -15.76 -22.22 24.53
C ASN A 8 -17.21 -21.79 24.26
N LEU A 9 -17.40 -20.88 23.29
CA LEU A 9 -18.71 -20.48 22.83
C LEU A 9 -19.36 -21.68 22.13
N ASP A 10 -20.18 -22.41 22.88
CA ASP A 10 -21.06 -23.45 22.36
C ASP A 10 -22.12 -22.80 21.46
N ILE A 11 -21.90 -22.83 20.13
CA ILE A 11 -22.85 -22.31 19.13
C ILE A 11 -23.92 -23.38 18.87
N THR A 12 -24.70 -23.73 19.89
CA THR A 12 -25.90 -24.58 19.75
C THR A 12 -27.09 -23.95 20.48
N GLY A 13 -28.14 -23.60 19.73
CA GLY A 13 -29.37 -22.93 20.23
C GLY A 13 -29.54 -21.49 19.72
N ASP A 14 -30.76 -20.94 19.82
CA ASP A 14 -31.31 -19.71 19.18
C ASP A 14 -30.52 -18.38 19.30
N ASP A 15 -29.36 -18.36 19.97
CA ASP A 15 -28.49 -17.19 20.13
C ASP A 15 -27.34 -17.14 19.09
N LYS A 16 -27.59 -17.65 17.88
CA LYS A 16 -26.60 -17.50 16.80
C LYS A 16 -26.54 -16.03 16.39
N PRO A 17 -25.34 -15.42 16.31
CA PRO A 17 -25.20 -14.09 15.75
C PRO A 17 -25.89 -14.03 14.39
N ASN A 18 -26.65 -12.97 14.14
CA ASN A 18 -27.18 -12.75 12.80
C ASN A 18 -25.99 -12.47 11.86
N TRP A 19 -25.50 -13.52 11.20
CA TRP A 19 -24.34 -13.47 10.32
C TRP A 19 -24.56 -12.66 9.05
N ARG A 20 -25.82 -12.42 8.67
CA ARG A 20 -26.13 -11.53 7.54
C ARG A 20 -25.68 -10.10 7.84
N ASP A 21 -25.91 -9.62 9.06
CA ASP A 21 -25.68 -8.23 9.43
C ASP A 21 -24.39 -8.04 10.26
N ASN A 22 -23.93 -9.08 10.97
CA ASN A 22 -22.74 -9.06 11.84
C ASN A 22 -21.57 -9.93 11.31
N GLY A 23 -21.66 -10.43 10.09
CA GLY A 23 -20.64 -11.26 9.46
C GLY A 23 -19.59 -10.46 8.68
N VAL A 24 -19.18 -11.03 7.54
CA VAL A 24 -18.11 -10.47 6.69
C VAL A 24 -18.54 -9.14 6.10
N LYS A 25 -17.68 -8.12 6.23
CA LYS A 25 -17.85 -6.80 5.63
C LYS A 25 -16.79 -6.58 4.56
N VAL A 26 -17.23 -6.27 3.34
CA VAL A 26 -16.34 -5.91 2.23
C VAL A 26 -16.39 -4.41 2.03
N ILE A 27 -15.28 -3.72 2.32
CA ILE A 27 -15.16 -2.28 2.13
C ILE A 27 -14.47 -2.01 0.80
N LYS A 28 -15.15 -1.28 -0.10
CA LYS A 28 -14.60 -0.94 -1.42
C LYS A 28 -13.59 0.21 -1.29
N SER A 29 -12.60 0.24 -2.19
CA SER A 29 -11.54 1.26 -2.20
C SER A 29 -12.05 2.69 -2.41
N ASN A 30 -13.22 2.87 -3.01
CA ASN A 30 -13.90 4.16 -3.17
C ASN A 30 -14.84 4.50 -1.99
N GLN A 31 -14.86 3.70 -0.94
CA GLN A 31 -15.67 3.88 0.26
C GLN A 31 -14.79 3.97 1.52
N LEU A 32 -13.58 4.51 1.39
CA LEU A 32 -12.71 4.74 2.54
C LEU A 32 -13.14 6.00 3.29
N ASP A 33 -12.93 6.00 4.61
CA ASP A 33 -13.23 7.15 5.46
C ASP A 33 -11.97 8.03 5.59
N SER A 34 -12.01 9.21 4.99
CA SER A 34 -10.91 10.17 5.02
C SER A 34 -10.89 11.05 6.27
N ASN A 35 -11.89 10.93 7.17
CA ASN A 35 -11.96 11.63 8.45
C ASN A 35 -10.99 11.02 9.48
N THR A 36 -9.71 11.03 9.15
CA THR A 36 -8.62 10.57 10.02
C THR A 36 -7.66 11.72 10.30
N ALA A 37 -6.84 11.58 11.33
CA ALA A 37 -5.78 12.56 11.59
C ALA A 37 -4.79 12.58 10.40
N GLN A 38 -4.57 13.76 9.82
CA GLN A 38 -3.70 13.95 8.66
C GLN A 38 -2.38 14.61 9.05
N THR A 39 -1.35 14.32 8.27
CA THR A 39 -0.05 15.00 8.32
C THR A 39 0.11 15.73 6.98
N PRO A 40 0.61 16.98 6.94
CA PRO A 40 0.88 17.65 5.66
C PRO A 40 1.70 16.78 4.71
N GLY A 41 1.27 16.69 3.45
CA GLY A 41 1.90 15.81 2.45
C GLY A 41 1.53 14.32 2.56
N MET A 42 0.61 13.96 3.45
CA MET A 42 0.09 12.61 3.60
C MET A 42 -1.44 12.61 3.63
N HIS A 43 -2.02 11.59 3.04
CA HIS A 43 -3.45 11.32 3.09
C HIS A 43 -3.69 9.92 3.64
N ARG A 44 -4.39 9.84 4.77
CA ARG A 44 -4.82 8.59 5.40
C ARG A 44 -6.33 8.41 5.25
N ALA A 45 -6.74 7.21 4.87
CA ALA A 45 -8.14 6.84 4.80
C ALA A 45 -8.37 5.48 5.46
N ALA A 46 -9.27 5.41 6.44
CA ALA A 46 -9.55 4.19 7.18
C ALA A 46 -10.49 3.28 6.36
N ALA A 47 -10.21 1.98 6.33
CA ALA A 47 -11.11 0.94 5.84
C ALA A 47 -11.79 0.22 7.01
N ILE A 48 -11.02 -0.13 8.03
CA ILE A 48 -11.39 -0.95 9.18
C ILE A 48 -11.09 -0.14 10.44
N ASN A 49 -12.12 0.13 11.25
CA ASN A 49 -12.00 0.62 12.62
C ASN A 49 -13.29 0.29 13.41
N ALA A 50 -13.32 0.63 14.70
CA ALA A 50 -14.43 0.42 15.60
C ALA A 50 -15.71 1.09 15.09
N ALA A 51 -15.64 2.37 14.71
CA ALA A 51 -16.80 3.15 14.26
C ALA A 51 -17.42 2.64 12.96
N ARG A 52 -16.61 2.10 12.05
CA ARG A 52 -17.04 1.66 10.72
C ARG A 52 -17.57 0.23 10.72
N VAL A 53 -16.80 -0.68 11.30
CA VAL A 53 -17.06 -2.12 11.16
C VAL A 53 -17.15 -2.86 12.50
N GLY A 54 -16.99 -2.17 13.63
CA GLY A 54 -16.98 -2.77 14.96
C GLY A 54 -15.67 -3.49 15.29
N ALA A 55 -14.57 -3.14 14.62
CA ALA A 55 -13.27 -3.76 14.89
C ALA A 55 -12.82 -3.42 16.32
N GLN A 56 -12.37 -4.43 17.07
CA GLN A 56 -11.98 -4.26 18.48
C GLN A 56 -10.47 -4.26 18.72
N LYS A 57 -9.70 -4.88 17.82
CA LYS A 57 -8.26 -5.14 18.01
C LYS A 57 -7.41 -4.65 16.86
N ILE A 58 -8.02 -4.06 15.84
CA ILE A 58 -7.30 -3.60 14.66
C ILE A 58 -7.91 -2.33 14.11
N TRP A 59 -7.03 -1.47 13.64
CA TRP A 59 -7.33 -0.44 12.66
C TRP A 59 -6.62 -0.80 11.36
N ALA A 60 -7.24 -0.61 10.21
CA ALA A 60 -6.57 -0.73 8.92
C ALA A 60 -7.06 0.32 7.93
N GLY A 61 -6.16 0.81 7.09
CA GLY A 61 -6.45 1.82 6.09
C GLY A 61 -5.34 1.96 5.06
N THR A 62 -5.50 2.93 4.18
CA THR A 62 -4.47 3.31 3.22
C THR A 62 -3.78 4.60 3.66
N VAL A 63 -2.54 4.74 3.23
CA VAL A 63 -1.79 5.99 3.30
C VAL A 63 -1.18 6.30 1.95
N THR A 64 -1.36 7.53 1.48
CA THR A 64 -0.68 8.09 0.31
C THR A 64 0.22 9.21 0.78
N ILE A 65 1.50 9.16 0.43
CA ILE A 65 2.53 10.12 0.84
C ILE A 65 3.05 10.79 -0.42
N HIS A 66 2.96 12.12 -0.49
CA HIS A 66 3.42 12.87 -1.65
C HIS A 66 4.94 12.72 -1.85
N ALA A 67 5.41 12.96 -3.07
CA ALA A 67 6.83 13.02 -3.38
C ALA A 67 7.57 13.94 -2.39
N ASN A 68 8.75 13.52 -1.93
CA ASN A 68 9.56 14.23 -0.93
C ASN A 68 8.92 14.52 0.43
N ALA A 69 7.70 14.06 0.68
CA ALA A 69 7.06 14.27 1.98
C ALA A 69 7.67 13.35 3.04
N LYS A 70 7.74 13.87 4.26
CA LYS A 70 8.18 13.14 5.45
C LYS A 70 7.38 13.55 6.68
N THR A 71 7.25 12.65 7.63
CA THR A 71 6.68 12.96 8.94
C THR A 71 7.67 13.65 9.87
N GLY A 72 7.14 14.28 10.92
CA GLY A 72 7.93 14.56 12.11
C GLY A 72 8.27 13.27 12.86
N ALA A 73 9.30 13.31 13.70
CA ALA A 73 9.64 12.16 14.54
C ALA A 73 8.49 11.90 15.54
N HIS A 74 8.06 10.65 15.67
CA HIS A 74 6.97 10.30 16.57
C HIS A 74 7.01 8.83 16.98
N HIS A 75 6.14 8.46 17.92
CA HIS A 75 5.80 7.06 18.21
C HIS A 75 4.30 6.90 18.44
N HIS A 76 3.82 5.67 18.39
CA HIS A 76 2.40 5.33 18.53
C HIS A 76 2.05 4.70 19.89
N GLY A 77 2.78 5.06 20.94
CA GLY A 77 2.60 4.47 22.26
C GLY A 77 2.78 2.95 22.24
N ALA A 78 1.80 2.23 22.80
CA ALA A 78 1.81 0.77 22.93
C ALA A 78 1.45 0.02 21.63
N LEU A 79 1.12 0.74 20.55
CA LEU A 79 0.63 0.12 19.32
C LEU A 79 1.76 -0.52 18.52
N GLU A 80 1.49 -1.73 18.02
CA GLU A 80 2.24 -2.32 16.91
C GLU A 80 1.67 -1.78 15.60
N SER A 81 2.53 -1.50 14.62
CA SER A 81 2.10 -1.10 13.28
C SER A 81 2.73 -1.98 12.21
N VAL A 82 1.94 -2.32 11.19
CA VAL A 82 2.38 -2.99 9.98
C VAL A 82 2.08 -2.08 8.79
N ILE A 83 3.08 -1.86 7.95
CA ILE A 83 2.93 -1.14 6.68
C ILE A 83 3.27 -2.12 5.56
N PHE A 84 2.41 -2.18 4.55
CA PHE A 84 2.66 -2.92 3.32
C PHE A 84 2.73 -1.95 2.16
N VAL A 85 3.84 -1.95 1.42
CA VAL A 85 4.06 -1.01 0.31
C VAL A 85 3.36 -1.53 -0.94
N ILE A 86 2.41 -0.75 -1.46
CA ILE A 86 1.70 -1.05 -2.71
C ILE A 86 2.48 -0.48 -3.90
N ARG A 87 2.97 0.76 -3.79
CA ARG A 87 3.62 1.50 -4.87
C ARG A 87 4.58 2.55 -4.30
N GLY A 88 5.65 2.84 -5.02
CA GLY A 88 6.65 3.85 -4.65
C GLY A 88 7.73 3.28 -3.75
N LYS A 89 8.48 4.17 -3.07
CA LYS A 89 9.64 3.79 -2.26
C LYS A 89 9.54 4.41 -0.87
N ALA A 90 9.40 3.58 0.16
CA ALA A 90 9.41 4.01 1.55
C ALA A 90 10.83 4.05 2.08
N ARG A 91 11.12 5.05 2.91
CA ARG A 91 12.30 5.10 3.77
C ARG A 91 11.87 5.37 5.20
N LEU A 92 12.31 4.52 6.10
CA LEU A 92 12.09 4.67 7.53
C LEU A 92 13.39 5.11 8.18
N ARG A 93 13.29 6.09 9.07
CA ARG A 93 14.35 6.39 10.03
C ARG A 93 13.85 6.11 11.44
N TRP A 94 14.69 5.58 12.31
CA TRP A 94 14.31 5.31 13.71
C TRP A 94 15.51 5.38 14.66
N GLY A 95 15.21 5.37 15.96
CA GLY A 95 16.20 5.50 17.04
C GLY A 95 16.06 6.82 17.79
N GLU A 96 16.78 6.97 18.90
CA GLU A 96 16.69 8.15 19.78
C GLU A 96 17.08 9.46 19.06
N LYS A 97 17.91 9.35 18.02
CA LYS A 97 18.39 10.42 17.14
C LYS A 97 18.12 10.12 15.66
N LEU A 98 17.17 9.23 15.37
CA LEU A 98 16.85 8.76 14.02
C LEU A 98 18.10 8.23 13.29
N GLU A 99 18.97 7.56 14.03
CA GLU A 99 20.31 7.13 13.63
C GLU A 99 20.32 5.90 12.75
N TYR A 100 19.20 5.19 12.63
CA TYR A 100 19.06 4.03 11.76
C TYR A 100 18.14 4.33 10.59
N VAL A 101 18.38 3.69 9.45
CA VAL A 101 17.57 3.82 8.25
C VAL A 101 17.46 2.51 7.49
N ALA A 102 16.31 2.32 6.84
CA ALA A 102 16.04 1.23 5.91
C ALA A 102 15.03 1.71 4.86
N GLU A 103 15.04 1.06 3.70
CA GLU A 103 14.12 1.33 2.61
C GLU A 103 13.28 0.09 2.32
N ALA A 104 12.08 0.31 1.81
CA ALA A 104 11.14 -0.72 1.40
C ALA A 104 10.48 -0.35 0.07
N GLU A 105 10.26 -1.35 -0.77
CA GLU A 105 9.76 -1.26 -2.13
C GLU A 105 8.42 -2.00 -2.26
N PRO A 106 7.71 -1.91 -3.40
CA PRO A 106 6.42 -2.57 -3.56
C PRO A 106 6.49 -4.07 -3.29
N GLY A 107 5.61 -4.56 -2.40
CA GLY A 107 5.61 -5.96 -1.94
C GLY A 107 6.26 -6.17 -0.57
N ASP A 108 6.99 -5.19 -0.04
CA ASP A 108 7.65 -5.31 1.24
C ASP A 108 6.72 -4.99 2.43
N PHE A 109 7.00 -5.66 3.55
CA PHE A 109 6.39 -5.40 4.85
C PHE A 109 7.36 -4.64 5.75
N ILE A 110 6.83 -3.66 6.49
CA ILE A 110 7.54 -2.92 7.52
C ILE A 110 6.79 -3.12 8.83
N PHE A 111 7.51 -3.55 9.86
CA PHE A 111 6.99 -3.64 11.22
C PHE A 111 7.58 -2.52 12.08
N VAL A 112 6.71 -1.76 12.76
CA VAL A 112 7.11 -0.74 13.72
C VAL A 112 6.69 -1.19 15.12
N PRO A 113 7.65 -1.47 16.04
CA PRO A 113 7.33 -1.90 17.39
C PRO A 113 6.76 -0.76 18.25
N PRO A 114 6.14 -1.10 19.39
CA PRO A 114 5.70 -0.12 20.38
C PRO A 114 6.84 0.82 20.80
N TYR A 115 6.48 2.08 21.02
CA TYR A 115 7.35 3.16 21.53
C TYR A 115 8.58 3.52 20.69
N VAL A 116 8.86 2.84 19.57
CA VAL A 116 10.02 3.16 18.74
C VAL A 116 9.83 4.54 18.10
N PRO A 117 10.72 5.52 18.38
CA PRO A 117 10.73 6.79 17.67
C PRO A 117 11.09 6.57 16.20
N HIS A 118 10.25 7.06 15.29
CA HIS A 118 10.48 6.89 13.86
C HIS A 118 9.98 8.07 13.00
N GLN A 119 10.41 8.06 11.75
CA GLN A 119 9.93 8.91 10.65
C GLN A 119 9.68 8.05 9.43
N GLU A 120 8.55 8.28 8.75
CA GLU A 120 8.28 7.79 7.41
C GLU A 120 8.58 8.88 6.38
N ILE A 121 9.27 8.47 5.33
CA ILE A 121 9.75 9.34 4.27
C ILE A 121 9.36 8.67 2.94
N ASN A 122 8.77 9.44 2.03
CA ASN A 122 8.74 9.04 0.63
C ASN A 122 10.12 9.32 0.03
N ALA A 123 10.83 8.26 -0.35
CA ALA A 123 12.19 8.35 -0.88
C ALA A 123 12.24 8.74 -2.37
N SER A 124 11.08 8.89 -3.01
CA SER A 124 10.97 9.38 -4.38
C SER A 124 10.80 10.90 -4.43
N ASP A 125 11.51 11.52 -5.38
CA ASP A 125 11.43 12.96 -5.64
C ASP A 125 10.21 13.36 -6.48
N ASN A 126 9.55 12.40 -7.14
CA ASN A 126 8.55 12.68 -8.18
C ASN A 126 7.30 11.79 -8.14
N GLU A 127 7.36 10.62 -7.52
CA GLU A 127 6.23 9.68 -7.43
C GLU A 127 5.65 9.64 -6.01
N PRO A 128 4.32 9.46 -5.86
CA PRO A 128 3.74 9.21 -4.55
C PRO A 128 4.09 7.80 -4.05
N LEU A 129 4.12 7.65 -2.73
CA LEU A 129 4.21 6.38 -2.04
C LEU A 129 2.82 6.00 -1.54
N GLU A 130 2.39 4.77 -1.83
CA GLU A 130 1.09 4.24 -1.44
C GLU A 130 1.27 2.96 -0.62
N CYS A 131 0.67 2.92 0.56
CA CYS A 131 0.77 1.77 1.46
C CYS A 131 -0.58 1.40 2.08
N VAL A 132 -0.70 0.14 2.50
CA VAL A 132 -1.65 -0.27 3.54
C VAL A 132 -0.99 -0.08 4.90
N LEU A 133 -1.74 0.43 5.87
CA LEU A 133 -1.32 0.56 7.26
C LEU A 133 -2.29 -0.20 8.15
N VAL A 134 -1.76 -1.01 9.05
CA VAL A 134 -2.50 -1.74 10.07
C VAL A 134 -1.94 -1.40 11.44
N ARG A 135 -2.80 -1.23 12.44
CA ARG A 135 -2.41 -1.04 13.85
C ARG A 135 -3.14 -2.02 14.74
N SER A 136 -2.51 -2.39 15.86
CA SER A 136 -3.03 -3.35 16.85
C SER A 136 -4.18 -2.81 17.73
N ASP A 137 -4.65 -1.58 17.49
CA ASP A 137 -5.84 -1.03 18.13
C ASP A 137 -6.44 0.09 17.25
N ASN A 138 -7.61 0.57 17.64
CA ASN A 138 -8.38 1.63 17.02
C ASN A 138 -7.97 3.04 17.45
N GLU A 139 -7.21 3.17 18.54
CA GLU A 139 -6.78 4.47 19.04
C GLU A 139 -5.75 5.10 18.10
N ALA A 140 -6.00 6.34 17.69
CA ALA A 140 -5.06 7.12 16.88
C ALA A 140 -4.00 7.78 17.78
N VAL A 141 -3.20 6.97 18.47
CA VAL A 141 -2.12 7.47 19.33
C VAL A 141 -0.97 7.97 18.46
N VAL A 142 -0.64 9.27 18.59
CA VAL A 142 0.56 9.86 17.99
C VAL A 142 1.19 10.77 19.04
N VAL A 143 2.42 10.45 19.43
CA VAL A 143 3.22 11.29 20.31
C VAL A 143 4.34 11.90 19.47
N ASN A 144 4.22 13.20 19.19
CA ASN A 144 5.23 13.94 18.43
C ASN A 144 6.46 14.21 19.29
N LEU A 145 7.64 14.00 18.73
CA LEU A 145 8.92 14.14 19.40
C LEU A 145 9.75 15.23 18.72
N ASN A 146 10.46 16.03 19.51
CA ASN A 146 11.46 16.97 19.02
C ASN A 146 12.84 16.31 19.11
N ILE A 147 13.24 15.61 18.05
CA ILE A 147 14.51 14.89 17.97
C ILE A 147 15.47 15.62 17.02
N GLU A 148 16.69 15.89 17.49
CA GLU A 148 17.79 16.30 16.63
C GLU A 148 18.34 15.08 15.89
N ALA A 149 18.00 14.97 14.60
CA ALA A 149 18.37 13.83 13.79
C ALA A 149 19.86 13.84 13.43
N VAL A 150 20.51 12.68 13.40
CA VAL A 150 21.86 12.57 12.84
C VAL A 150 21.85 12.93 11.36
N GLU A 151 22.95 13.52 10.87
CA GLU A 151 23.09 13.88 9.46
C GLU A 151 23.17 12.62 8.56
N LYS A 152 23.93 11.62 8.99
CA LYS A 152 24.19 10.37 8.25
C LYS A 152 23.74 9.17 9.10
N PRO A 153 22.52 8.65 8.88
CA PRO A 153 22.06 7.46 9.57
C PRO A 153 22.77 6.20 9.03
N GLU A 154 22.85 5.17 9.87
CA GLU A 154 23.33 3.83 9.54
C GLU A 154 22.24 3.03 8.81
N ASN A 155 22.59 2.42 7.67
CA ASN A 155 21.69 1.49 6.99
C ASN A 155 21.64 0.17 7.76
N VAL A 156 20.46 -0.21 8.24
CA VAL A 156 20.24 -1.44 9.01
C VAL A 156 19.24 -2.32 8.28
N TYR A 157 19.65 -3.56 8.00
CA TYR A 157 18.78 -4.58 7.41
C TYR A 157 18.32 -5.54 8.50
N TRP A 158 17.02 -5.84 8.51
CA TRP A 158 16.49 -6.86 9.40
C TRP A 158 16.98 -8.24 8.94
N ILE A 159 17.53 -9.01 9.88
CA ILE A 159 17.95 -10.40 9.66
C ILE A 159 16.94 -11.28 10.39
N ASP A 160 16.28 -12.15 9.64
CA ASP A 160 15.34 -13.10 10.21
C ASP A 160 16.08 -14.05 11.19
N PRO A 161 15.74 -14.03 12.49
CA PRO A 161 16.41 -14.85 13.48
C PRO A 161 16.17 -16.37 13.29
N ILE A 162 15.11 -16.76 12.58
CA ILE A 162 14.77 -18.17 12.31
C ILE A 162 15.19 -18.63 10.90
N HIS A 163 15.46 -17.70 9.98
CA HIS A 163 15.96 -17.98 8.62
C HIS A 163 17.29 -17.27 8.34
N LYS A 164 18.28 -17.41 9.24
CA LYS A 164 19.58 -16.71 9.15
C LYS A 164 20.44 -17.05 7.92
N GLN A 165 20.01 -17.96 7.05
CA GLN A 165 20.78 -18.41 5.89
C GLN A 165 19.88 -18.63 4.68
N GLN A 166 19.91 -17.70 3.71
CA GLN A 166 19.71 -17.98 2.28
C GLN A 166 20.03 -16.80 1.34
N HIS A 167 21.02 -15.95 1.66
CA HIS A 167 21.47 -14.89 0.75
C HIS A 167 23.00 -14.86 0.59
N GLU A 168 23.62 -15.99 0.29
CA GLU A 168 25.03 -16.04 -0.16
C GLU A 168 25.20 -16.45 -1.64
N HIS A 169 24.12 -16.66 -2.41
CA HIS A 169 24.23 -16.93 -3.83
C HIS A 169 23.13 -16.20 -4.60
N ASP A 170 23.49 -15.07 -5.21
CA ASP A 170 23.05 -14.68 -6.57
C ASP A 170 23.60 -13.31 -6.96
N HIS A 171 24.91 -13.25 -7.18
CA HIS A 171 25.52 -12.22 -8.03
C HIS A 171 26.59 -12.88 -8.89
N GLN A 172 26.15 -13.59 -9.94
CA GLN A 172 26.90 -13.79 -11.19
C GLN A 172 25.99 -14.42 -12.24
N HIS A 173 25.20 -13.58 -12.91
CA HIS A 173 24.76 -13.85 -14.28
C HIS A 173 25.51 -12.87 -15.19
N ASP A 174 26.73 -13.25 -15.56
CA ASP A 174 27.39 -12.69 -16.74
C ASP A 174 26.63 -13.20 -17.97
N HIS A 175 25.78 -12.34 -18.55
CA HIS A 175 25.27 -12.55 -19.90
C HIS A 175 26.34 -12.12 -20.90
N GLN A 176 27.33 -12.99 -21.15
CA GLN A 176 28.05 -12.97 -22.42
C GLN A 176 27.19 -13.73 -23.44
N HIS A 177 26.41 -12.98 -24.21
CA HIS A 177 25.84 -13.49 -25.45
C HIS A 177 26.92 -13.44 -26.54
N ASP A 178 27.60 -14.57 -26.74
CA ASP A 178 28.36 -14.80 -27.97
C ASP A 178 27.36 -14.97 -29.13
N HIS A 179 27.30 -13.96 -30.01
CA HIS A 179 26.68 -14.10 -31.32
C HIS A 179 27.60 -14.95 -32.19
N HIS A 180 27.17 -16.18 -32.51
CA HIS A 180 27.69 -16.94 -33.63
C HIS A 180 26.83 -16.64 -34.86
N ASP A 181 27.47 -16.01 -35.85
CA ASP A 181 26.98 -15.86 -37.21
C ASP A 181 26.81 -17.24 -37.85
N HIS A 182 25.61 -17.51 -38.35
CA HIS A 182 25.38 -18.53 -39.37
C HIS A 182 24.65 -17.89 -40.55
N ASP A 183 25.46 -17.58 -41.57
CA ASP A 183 25.02 -17.28 -42.92
C ASP A 183 24.23 -18.46 -43.49
N HIS A 184 23.02 -18.20 -43.98
CA HIS A 184 22.44 -18.98 -45.06
C HIS A 184 21.68 -18.06 -46.02
N ASP A 185 22.33 -17.85 -47.17
CA ASP A 185 21.75 -17.40 -48.43
C ASP A 185 20.52 -18.24 -48.80
N HIS A 186 19.46 -17.59 -49.28
CA HIS A 186 18.78 -18.00 -50.51
C HIS A 186 17.92 -16.87 -51.08
N ASP A 187 18.25 -16.51 -52.32
CA ASP A 187 17.64 -15.49 -53.16
C ASP A 187 16.26 -15.85 -53.76
N HIS A 188 15.59 -14.77 -54.16
CA HIS A 188 14.75 -14.55 -55.34
C HIS A 188 13.20 -14.72 -55.32
N GLU A 189 12.57 -13.54 -55.43
CA GLU A 189 11.57 -13.07 -56.42
C GLU A 189 10.21 -13.76 -56.59
N HIS A 190 9.11 -13.03 -56.31
CA HIS A 190 8.28 -12.33 -57.31
C HIS A 190 7.07 -11.59 -56.67
N SER A 191 6.72 -10.44 -57.24
CA SER A 191 5.58 -9.54 -56.93
C SER A 191 4.40 -9.81 -57.90
N PRO A 192 3.30 -9.01 -57.93
CA PRO A 192 2.19 -8.82 -57.00
C PRO A 192 0.83 -9.26 -57.60
N HIS A 193 -0.27 -9.27 -56.82
CA HIS A 193 -1.62 -9.23 -57.41
C HIS A 193 -2.58 -8.37 -56.59
N GLU A 194 -3.21 -7.43 -57.30
CA GLU A 194 -4.27 -6.52 -56.86
C GLU A 194 -5.58 -7.24 -56.55
N GLY A 195 -6.38 -6.67 -55.64
CA GLY A 195 -7.76 -7.05 -55.37
C GLY A 195 -8.51 -5.95 -54.63
N HIS A 196 -9.22 -5.12 -55.38
CA HIS A 196 -10.17 -4.11 -54.93
C HIS A 196 -11.22 -4.66 -53.95
N HIS A 197 -11.57 -3.91 -52.91
CA HIS A 197 -12.97 -3.54 -52.61
C HIS A 197 -13.07 -2.38 -51.61
N GLN A 198 -13.74 -1.32 -52.06
CA GLN A 198 -14.16 -0.15 -51.29
C GLN A 198 -15.34 -0.48 -50.37
N ALA A 199 -15.39 0.12 -49.19
CA ALA A 199 -16.64 0.57 -48.55
C ALA A 199 -16.36 1.78 -47.65
N HIS A 200 -17.06 2.87 -47.91
CA HIS A 200 -17.03 4.17 -47.23
C HIS A 200 -17.86 4.16 -45.92
N PRO A 201 -17.69 5.19 -45.06
CA PRO A 201 -18.23 5.24 -43.70
C PRO A 201 -19.65 5.81 -43.66
N ASN A 202 -20.45 5.41 -42.65
CA ASN A 202 -21.70 6.11 -42.32
C ASN A 202 -21.49 7.03 -41.11
N GLN A 203 -21.67 8.33 -41.35
CA GLN A 203 -21.98 9.34 -40.35
C GLN A 203 -23.49 9.63 -40.36
N HIS A 204 -23.94 10.30 -39.29
CA HIS A 204 -25.19 11.03 -39.08
C HIS A 204 -26.44 10.22 -38.67
N ASP A 205 -26.87 10.44 -37.42
CA ASP A 205 -28.08 11.24 -37.19
C ASP A 205 -27.99 11.99 -35.84
N MET A 206 -27.97 13.33 -35.94
CA MET A 206 -28.45 14.25 -34.91
C MET A 206 -29.86 14.65 -35.33
N CYS A 207 -30.81 14.66 -34.38
CA CYS A 207 -31.96 15.55 -34.41
C CYS A 207 -32.30 16.01 -32.99
N ASP A 208 -32.16 17.32 -32.80
CA ASP A 208 -32.75 18.16 -31.75
C ASP A 208 -34.27 18.00 -31.64
N ASN A 209 -34.83 18.15 -30.43
CA ASN A 209 -35.76 19.27 -30.15
C ASN A 209 -36.11 19.43 -28.65
N SER A 210 -35.62 20.53 -28.06
CA SER A 210 -36.37 21.59 -27.36
C SER A 210 -37.41 21.26 -26.26
N HIS A 211 -37.21 21.75 -25.03
CA HIS A 211 -37.86 22.96 -24.47
C HIS A 211 -37.55 23.13 -22.96
N ALA A 212 -37.39 24.40 -22.58
CA ALA A 212 -37.05 24.91 -21.26
C ALA A 212 -38.23 24.93 -20.28
N HIS A 213 -37.93 24.91 -18.97
CA HIS A 213 -38.40 25.93 -18.01
C HIS A 213 -37.75 25.77 -16.62
N ASP A 214 -36.97 26.79 -16.27
CA ASP A 214 -36.95 27.52 -14.98
C ASP A 214 -37.76 26.94 -13.81
N ASN A 215 -37.14 26.74 -12.64
CA ASN A 215 -37.41 27.61 -11.47
C ASN A 215 -36.40 27.40 -10.34
N GLN A 216 -35.88 28.52 -9.83
CA GLN A 216 -35.18 28.64 -8.56
C GLN A 216 -36.17 28.52 -7.39
N GLN A 217 -35.77 27.78 -6.35
CA GLN A 217 -35.98 28.12 -4.93
C GLN A 217 -35.00 27.31 -4.08
#